data_AF-A0A4Y2FR32-F1
#
_entry.id   AF-A0A4Y2FR32-F1
#
_cell.length_a   1.000
_cell.length_b   1.000
_cell.length_c   1.000
_cell.angle_alpha   90.00
_cell.angle_beta   90.00
_cell.angle_gamma   90.00
#
_symmetry.space_group_name_H-M   'P 1'
#
loop_
_entity.id
_entity.type
_entity.pdbx_description
1 polymer ?
#
loop_
_entity_poly.entity_id
_entity_poly.type
_entity_poly.pdbx_seq_one_letter_code
_entity_poly.pdbx_strand_id
1 'polypeptide(L)'
;MSVSPTSILSVERAKASLRDIIAALSLPDHAARITEAKNNAGNDMMMYMQLVFPLATQIQQDVIQNYGFPADREGLLEFTRIIKMLAKENEEIAQMDEDLRSLLIPSMVLPYPQTTSN
;
A
#
# COMPACT_ATOMS: atom_id res chain seq x y z
N MET A 1 -8.64 30.04 -9.95
CA MET A 1 -7.31 29.50 -10.27
C MET A 1 -7.37 28.01 -10.00
N SER A 2 -7.44 27.21 -11.05
CA SER A 2 -7.55 25.75 -10.93
C SER A 2 -6.15 25.18 -10.86
N VAL A 3 -5.69 24.81 -9.66
CA VAL A 3 -4.45 24.06 -9.49
C VAL A 3 -4.69 22.64 -9.97
N SER A 4 -3.96 22.21 -11.01
CA SER A 4 -4.00 20.84 -11.51
C SER A 4 -3.38 19.90 -10.46
N PRO A 5 -3.96 18.72 -10.21
CA PRO A 5 -3.52 17.79 -9.16
C PRO A 5 -2.09 17.29 -9.31
N THR A 6 -1.54 17.34 -10.52
CA THR A 6 -0.14 17.01 -10.81
C THR A 6 0.87 17.99 -10.21
N SER A 7 0.43 19.17 -9.73
CA SER A 7 1.29 20.17 -9.10
C SER A 7 1.45 19.98 -7.58
N ILE A 8 0.90 18.90 -6.99
CA ILE A 8 0.66 18.82 -5.53
C ILE A 8 1.77 18.08 -4.76
N LEU A 9 2.39 17.05 -5.33
CA LEU A 9 3.37 16.22 -4.61
C LEU A 9 4.74 16.25 -5.32
N SER A 10 5.71 16.95 -4.74
CA SER A 10 7.10 16.90 -5.21
C SER A 10 7.73 15.53 -4.96
N VAL A 11 8.80 15.19 -5.67
CA VAL A 11 9.59 13.96 -5.47
C VAL A 11 9.95 13.75 -3.99
N GLU A 12 10.41 14.80 -3.31
CA GLU A 12 10.78 14.70 -1.89
C GLU A 12 9.57 14.46 -0.98
N ARG A 13 8.42 15.08 -1.27
CA ARG A 13 7.18 14.80 -0.52
C ARG A 13 6.64 13.40 -0.80
N ALA A 14 6.79 12.89 -2.02
CA ALA A 14 6.43 11.52 -2.38
C ALA A 14 7.28 10.51 -1.61
N LYS A 15 8.60 10.68 -1.59
CA LYS A 15 9.50 9.84 -0.79
C LYS A 15 9.16 9.91 0.71
N ALA A 16 8.92 11.12 1.24
CA ALA A 16 8.52 11.29 2.62
C ALA A 16 7.21 10.52 2.92
N SER A 17 6.20 10.63 2.06
CA SER A 17 4.93 9.93 2.25
C SER A 17 5.07 8.42 2.24
N LEU A 18 5.91 7.85 1.36
CA LEU A 18 6.16 6.40 1.34
C LEU A 18 6.88 5.95 2.61
N ARG A 19 7.89 6.70 3.07
CA ARG A 19 8.59 6.41 4.34
C ARG A 19 7.63 6.46 5.53
N ASP A 20 6.76 7.47 5.58
CA ASP A 20 5.79 7.63 6.66
C ASP A 20 4.73 6.52 6.64
N ILE A 21 4.28 6.07 5.46
CA ILE A 21 3.38 4.91 5.35
C ILE A 21 4.07 3.64 5.86
N ILE A 22 5.30 3.37 5.41
CA ILE A 22 6.07 2.18 5.83
C ILE A 22 6.31 2.21 7.34
N ALA A 23 6.67 3.38 7.89
CA ALA A 23 6.83 3.58 9.33
C ALA A 23 5.51 3.36 10.08
N ALA A 24 4.39 3.90 9.58
CA ALA A 24 3.08 3.74 10.17
C ALA A 24 2.64 2.26 10.21
N LEU A 25 2.85 1.51 9.13
CA LEU A 25 2.58 0.06 9.08
C LEU A 25 3.44 -0.73 10.07
N SER A 26 4.60 -0.20 10.45
CA SER A 26 5.56 -0.82 11.38
C SER A 26 5.34 -0.41 12.85
N LEU A 27 4.43 0.52 13.14
CA LEU A 27 4.09 0.87 14.52
C LEU A 27 3.56 -0.36 15.27
N PRO A 28 3.92 -0.57 16.55
CA PRO A 28 3.59 -1.80 17.26
C PRO A 28 2.10 -2.19 17.23
N ASP A 29 1.19 -1.22 17.41
CA ASP A 29 -0.26 -1.47 17.35
C ASP A 29 -0.71 -1.91 15.95
N HIS A 30 -0.29 -1.19 14.92
CA HIS A 30 -0.63 -1.49 13.53
C HIS A 30 -0.03 -2.82 13.09
N ALA A 31 1.24 -3.06 13.39
CA ALA A 31 1.94 -4.28 13.05
C ALA A 31 1.33 -5.50 13.73
N ALA A 32 0.92 -5.39 15.01
CA ALA A 32 0.23 -6.45 15.73
C ALA A 32 -1.11 -6.80 15.06
N ARG A 33 -1.94 -5.78 14.77
CA ARG A 33 -3.24 -5.96 14.12
C ARG A 33 -3.13 -6.55 12.71
N ILE A 34 -2.17 -6.08 11.92
CA ILE A 34 -1.89 -6.62 10.57
C ILE A 34 -1.42 -8.07 10.68
N THR A 35 -0.52 -8.38 11.61
CA THR A 35 -0.02 -9.75 11.81
C THR A 35 -1.14 -10.70 12.23
N GLU A 36 -1.99 -10.28 13.16
CA GLU A 36 -3.16 -11.06 13.59
C GLU A 36 -4.11 -11.31 12.41
N ALA A 37 -4.44 -10.27 11.63
CA ALA A 37 -5.27 -10.40 10.44
C ALA A 37 -4.64 -11.34 9.39
N LYS A 38 -3.32 -11.28 9.19
CA LYS A 38 -2.58 -12.19 8.30
C LYS A 38 -2.66 -13.64 8.79
N ASN A 39 -2.49 -13.86 10.10
CA ASN A 39 -2.60 -15.21 10.70
C ASN A 39 -4.01 -15.77 10.56
N ASN A 40 -5.04 -14.95 10.74
CA ASN A 40 -6.45 -15.34 10.58
C ASN A 40 -6.81 -15.61 9.11
N ALA A 41 -6.21 -14.88 8.17
CA ALA A 41 -6.43 -15.11 6.74
C ALA A 41 -5.70 -16.36 6.23
N GLY A 42 -4.52 -16.67 6.76
CA GLY A 42 -3.69 -17.76 6.26
C GLY A 42 -3.39 -17.59 4.76
N ASN A 43 -3.70 -18.62 3.96
CA ASN A 43 -3.55 -18.60 2.51
C ASN A 43 -4.85 -18.25 1.76
N ASP A 44 -5.94 -17.93 2.47
CA ASP A 44 -7.20 -17.57 1.86
C ASP A 44 -7.16 -16.11 1.38
N MET A 45 -7.12 -15.94 0.05
CA MET A 45 -7.07 -14.61 -0.58
C MET A 45 -8.31 -13.77 -0.26
N MET A 46 -9.49 -14.39 -0.16
CA MET A 46 -10.72 -13.67 0.17
C MET A 46 -10.66 -13.17 1.62
N MET A 47 -10.17 -13.99 2.55
CA MET A 47 -9.94 -13.55 3.93
C MET A 47 -8.86 -12.46 4.01
N TYR A 48 -7.80 -12.55 3.19
CA TYR A 48 -6.78 -11.50 3.14
C TYR A 48 -7.38 -10.15 2.70
N MET A 49 -8.22 -10.17 1.67
CA MET A 49 -8.93 -8.98 1.17
C MET A 49 -9.96 -8.45 2.18
N GLN A 50 -10.52 -9.29 3.05
CA GLN A 50 -11.51 -8.89 4.05
C GLN A 50 -10.88 -8.43 5.38
N LEU A 51 -9.73 -8.98 5.77
CA LEU A 51 -9.13 -8.75 7.08
C LEU A 51 -7.88 -7.85 7.01
N VAL A 52 -6.97 -8.11 6.07
CA VAL A 52 -5.68 -7.41 6.00
C VAL A 52 -5.80 -6.14 5.17
N PHE A 53 -6.40 -6.22 3.99
CA PHE A 53 -6.49 -5.10 3.06
C PHE A 53 -7.18 -3.86 3.65
N PRO A 54 -8.32 -3.97 4.38
CA PRO A 54 -8.97 -2.79 4.96
C PRO A 54 -8.11 -2.11 6.03
N LEU A 55 -7.38 -2.88 6.84
CA LEU A 55 -6.48 -2.33 7.87
C LEU A 55 -5.34 -1.55 7.23
N ALA A 56 -4.67 -2.14 6.24
CA ALA A 56 -3.59 -1.48 5.51
C ALA A 56 -4.08 -0.25 4.73
N THR A 57 -5.30 -0.31 4.19
CA THR A 57 -5.93 0.81 3.49
C THR A 57 -6.19 1.97 4.44
N GLN A 58 -6.75 1.70 5.62
CA GLN A 58 -7.01 2.73 6.62
C GLN A 58 -5.72 3.43 7.05
N ILE A 59 -4.66 2.68 7.34
CA ILE A 59 -3.36 3.25 7.75
C ILE A 59 -2.79 4.14 6.64
N GLN A 60 -2.86 3.70 5.38
CA GLN A 60 -2.41 4.52 4.25
C GLN A 60 -3.24 5.80 4.13
N GLN A 61 -4.57 5.73 4.24
CA GLN A 61 -5.47 6.89 4.20
C GLN A 61 -5.14 7.91 5.31
N ASP A 62 -4.88 7.42 6.52
CA ASP A 62 -4.54 8.25 7.68
C ASP A 62 -3.17 8.94 7.52
N VAL A 63 -2.26 8.38 6.74
CA VAL A 63 -0.95 9.02 6.48
C VAL A 63 -1.05 10.04 5.35
N ILE A 64 -1.68 9.69 4.22
CA ILE A 64 -1.72 10.55 3.03
C ILE A 64 -2.47 11.88 3.27
N GLN A 65 -3.33 11.96 4.29
CA GLN A 65 -3.98 13.22 4.68
C GLN A 65 -2.98 14.31 5.05
N ASN A 66 -1.84 13.94 5.63
CA ASN A 66 -0.76 14.88 5.97
C ASN A 66 -0.07 15.44 4.70
N TYR A 67 -0.32 14.82 3.55
CA TYR A 67 0.22 15.20 2.26
C TYR A 67 -0.78 15.92 1.35
N GLY A 68 -1.99 16.20 1.85
CA GLY A 68 -3.01 16.96 1.13
C GLY A 68 -4.02 16.11 0.35
N PHE A 69 -4.03 14.79 0.57
CA PHE A 69 -5.06 13.90 0.01
C PHE A 69 -6.21 13.72 1.00
N PRO A 70 -7.45 13.51 0.54
CA PRO A 70 -8.51 13.11 1.45
C PRO A 70 -8.25 11.70 2.00
N ALA A 71 -8.62 11.46 3.27
CA ALA A 71 -8.52 10.17 3.94
C ALA A 71 -9.65 9.21 3.50
N ASP A 72 -9.77 9.00 2.19
CA ASP A 72 -10.78 8.15 1.58
C ASP A 72 -10.22 7.32 0.41
N ARG A 73 -11.09 6.58 -0.28
CA ARG A 73 -10.67 5.70 -1.38
C ARG A 73 -10.19 6.49 -2.60
N GLU A 74 -10.77 7.66 -2.85
CA GLU A 74 -10.43 8.49 -4.01
C GLU A 74 -9.05 9.13 -3.79
N GLY A 75 -8.79 9.65 -2.58
CA GLY A 75 -7.49 10.19 -2.19
C GLY A 75 -6.37 9.16 -2.29
N LEU A 76 -6.61 7.94 -1.81
CA LEU A 76 -5.63 6.86 -1.93
C LEU A 76 -5.38 6.45 -3.40
N LEU A 77 -6.43 6.43 -4.23
CA LEU A 77 -6.31 6.12 -5.65
C LEU A 77 -5.50 7.20 -6.38
N GLU A 78 -5.75 8.47 -6.09
CA GLU A 78 -5.02 9.60 -6.65
C GLU A 78 -3.55 9.59 -6.22
N PHE A 79 -3.30 9.40 -4.93
CA PHE A 79 -1.96 9.24 -4.37
C PHE A 79 -1.19 8.14 -5.09
N THR A 80 -1.78 6.94 -5.19
CA THR A 80 -1.17 5.79 -5.85
C THR A 80 -0.86 6.08 -7.32
N ARG A 81 -1.73 6.80 -8.03
CA ARG A 81 -1.51 7.20 -9.43
C ARG A 81 -0.29 8.13 -9.55
N ILE A 82 -0.16 9.10 -8.65
CA ILE A 82 0.96 10.05 -8.64
C ILE A 82 2.27 9.33 -8.33
N ILE A 83 2.31 8.46 -7.31
CA ILE A 83 3.49 7.64 -6.98
C ILE A 83 3.93 6.81 -8.19
N LYS A 84 3.00 6.11 -8.85
CA LYS A 84 3.30 5.31 -10.05
C LYS A 84 3.85 6.13 -11.22
N MET A 85 3.43 7.39 -11.35
CA MET A 85 3.96 8.29 -12.36
C MET A 85 5.40 8.71 -12.02
N LEU A 86 5.65 9.11 -10.77
CA LEU A 86 6.98 9.53 -10.30
C LEU A 86 7.99 8.36 -10.30
N ALA A 87 7.54 7.15 -9.97
CA ALA A 87 8.37 5.94 -9.99
C ALA A 87 8.96 5.61 -11.36
N LYS A 88 8.32 6.05 -12.47
CA LYS A 88 8.85 5.83 -13.83
C LYS A 88 10.14 6.60 -14.10
N GLU A 89 10.35 7.70 -13.39
CA GLU A 89 11.47 8.62 -13.59
C GLU A 89 12.41 8.67 -12.37
N ASN A 90 12.04 8.00 -11.26
CA ASN A 90 12.78 8.01 -10.02
C ASN A 90 12.87 6.60 -9.41
N GLU A 91 14.06 5.99 -9.51
CA GLU A 91 14.32 4.63 -9.01
C GLU A 91 14.12 4.49 -7.50
N GLU A 92 14.43 5.53 -6.72
CA GLU A 92 14.22 5.50 -5.26
C GLU A 92 12.73 5.41 -4.91
N ILE A 93 11.87 6.17 -5.60
CA ILE A 93 10.40 6.08 -5.44
C ILE A 93 9.91 4.71 -5.91
N ALA A 94 10.44 4.17 -7.00
CA ALA A 94 10.08 2.84 -7.48
C ALA A 94 10.42 1.75 -6.46
N GLN A 95 11.61 1.82 -5.86
CA GLN A 95 12.02 0.87 -4.82
C GLN A 95 11.13 1.00 -3.57
N MET A 96 10.83 2.22 -3.13
CA MET A 96 9.95 2.43 -1.97
C MET A 96 8.50 1.97 -2.21
N ASP A 97 7.95 2.14 -3.42
CA ASP A 97 6.63 1.61 -3.77
C ASP A 97 6.65 0.07 -3.76
N GLU A 98 7.74 -0.56 -4.22
CA GLU A 98 7.88 -2.01 -4.16
C GLU A 98 8.05 -2.51 -2.71
N ASP A 99 8.84 -1.84 -1.89
CA ASP A 99 9.00 -2.16 -0.47
C ASP A 99 7.65 -2.09 0.25
N LEU A 100 6.87 -1.03 0.02
CA LEU A 100 5.51 -0.91 0.54
C LEU A 100 4.61 -2.06 0.09
N ARG A 101 4.65 -2.42 -1.21
CA ARG A 101 3.86 -3.55 -1.73
C ARG A 101 4.27 -4.87 -1.12
N SER A 102 5.56 -5.11 -0.91
CA SER A 102 6.06 -6.35 -0.30
C SER A 102 5.54 -6.57 1.12
N LEU A 103 5.24 -5.49 1.86
CA LEU A 103 4.63 -5.58 3.19
C LEU A 103 3.15 -6.00 3.14
N LEU A 104 2.46 -5.69 2.03
CA LEU A 104 1.00 -5.83 1.89
C LEU A 104 0.59 -6.96 0.95
N ILE A 105 1.47 -7.43 0.08
CA ILE A 105 1.22 -8.55 -0.81
C ILE A 105 1.74 -9.81 -0.11
N PRO A 106 0.88 -10.83 0.12
CA PRO A 106 1.35 -12.09 0.66
C PRO A 106 2.30 -12.77 -0.35
N SER A 107 3.42 -13.30 0.14
CA SER A 107 4.28 -14.21 -0.63
C SER A 107 3.52 -15.50 -0.91
N MET A 108 2.71 -15.50 -1.96
CA MET A 108 1.92 -16.68 -2.32
C MET A 108 2.83 -17.72 -2.96
N VAL A 109 2.96 -18.88 -2.30
CA VAL A 109 3.29 -20.12 -2.98
C VAL A 109 2.01 -20.57 -3.67
N LEU A 110 1.89 -20.32 -4.98
CA LEU A 110 0.79 -20.89 -5.74
C LEU A 110 0.89 -22.42 -5.64
N PRO A 111 -0.12 -23.14 -5.13
CA PRO A 111 -0.15 -24.59 -5.29
C PRO A 111 -0.32 -24.85 -6.79
N TYR A 112 0.69 -25.45 -7.42
CA TYR A 112 0.60 -25.91 -8.80
C TYR A 112 -0.67 -26.76 -8.95
N PRO A 113 -1.55 -26.51 -9.94
CA PRO A 113 -2.65 -27.41 -10.21
C PRO A 113 -2.05 -28.77 -10.55
N GLN A 114 -2.28 -29.76 -9.69
CA GLN A 114 -2.03 -31.15 -10.04
C GLN A 114 -3.05 -31.48 -11.14
N THR A 115 -2.62 -31.45 -12.39
CA THR A 115 -3.35 -32.05 -13.51
C THR A 115 -3.44 -33.54 -13.20
N THR A 116 -4.51 -33.97 -12.55
CA THR A 116 -4.87 -35.39 -12.50
C THR A 116 -5.34 -35.74 -13.90
N SER A 117 -4.40 -36.27 -14.69
CA SER A 117 -4.68 -36.98 -15.93
C SER A 117 -5.53 -38.20 -15.58
N ASN A 118 -6.73 -38.30 -16.18
CA ASN A 118 -7.50 -39.53 -16.31
C ASN A 118 -7.66 -39.82 -17.80
#